data_AF-A0AAJ0HSD3-F1
#
_entry.id   AF-A0AAJ0HSD3-F1
#
_cell.length_a   1.000
_cell.length_b   1.000
_cell.length_c   1.000
_cell.angle_alpha   90.00
_cell.angle_beta   90.00
_cell.angle_gamma   90.00
#
_symmetry.space_group_name_H-M   'P 1'
#
loop_
_entity.id
_entity.type
_entity.pdbx_description
1 polymer ?
#
loop_
_entity_poly.entity_id
_entity_poly.type
_entity_poly.pdbx_seq_one_letter_code
_entity_poly.pdbx_strand_id
1 'polypeptide(L)'
;MWPKIAFSIIALTALGHTGIAQSTYRWSECKQRVLDIQTGNLTLGLISNETIDQYLYHGQVVGLDKSFPRDKYLSVTYQGCLAICGNPIAFYEPQRALSLASNWIFPLAILLNLPWESLHRQKLSKTLVTALNWLGSPQTALTAIIFNFHQLRDAYRRTPVNSFLWHLYSAAYYVLYCVDQFDGLTLVNADAAGASARPAPALEVLMYGLFRPLSKDPDPDVRLTNQLLVTLAFQLRILRRRNVIPTLANLMIFLIAFIFSVILAFGEMGADNTPFSLTFGLFVTWLPLLVVFSIVDRNPVSTDRTAILISRWLYNVYAVKTWAVQDGTIPTPIKWWRPGDDVPDCFRAYNFIGQGRELGYRGLLHATLKISETADLCAKSGKGQIKCTEEISIRVAEKLSGRKPWAWYVTALTALLLVWTAVLSAFVVSFYAPTVGLHCRPLTYLLFGVFSSVPWIVQFSKRSQPWAIWVSHVFNSLAILAFLAAIVFQVTGVTSNCFCRSSAVNLGYAKAYLDFEGFAFYRQNFNVDSFWISAAVVGGLAPAVAFMVALFWWFKCKPFWRVDENETQHWPESGYELQDWVGSADTAWLQ
;
A
#
# COMPACT_ATOMS: atom_id res chain seq x y z
N MET A 1 25.21 -1.52 2.59
CA MET A 1 24.61 -2.31 3.69
C MET A 1 24.79 -1.68 5.08
N TRP A 2 25.70 -0.70 5.24
CA TRP A 2 26.01 -0.05 6.53
C TRP A 2 25.18 1.19 6.97
N PRO A 3 24.41 1.92 6.12
CA PRO A 3 23.70 3.12 6.61
C PRO A 3 22.35 2.84 7.30
N LYS A 4 21.86 1.59 7.30
CA LYS A 4 20.60 1.21 7.99
C LYS A 4 20.78 0.97 9.49
N ILE A 5 22.00 0.64 9.90
CA ILE A 5 22.35 0.46 11.31
C ILE A 5 22.49 1.84 11.98
N ALA A 6 22.97 2.86 11.25
CA ALA A 6 23.14 4.21 11.80
C ALA A 6 21.85 4.88 12.28
N PHE A 7 20.71 4.70 11.61
CA PHE A 7 19.45 5.35 12.04
C PHE A 7 18.81 4.65 13.25
N SER A 8 18.98 3.33 13.37
CA SER A 8 18.57 2.60 14.58
C SER A 8 19.53 2.86 15.73
N ILE A 9 20.83 2.99 15.45
CA ILE A 9 21.84 3.37 16.45
C ILE A 9 21.63 4.80 16.91
N ILE A 10 21.29 5.78 16.06
CA ILE A 10 21.07 7.18 16.50
C ILE A 10 19.84 7.31 17.42
N ALA A 11 18.76 6.56 17.17
CA ALA A 11 17.63 6.52 18.10
C ALA A 11 18.00 5.81 19.42
N LEU A 12 18.84 4.78 19.37
CA LEU A 12 19.37 4.07 20.56
C LEU A 12 20.48 4.83 21.30
N THR A 13 21.29 5.65 20.64
CA THR A 13 22.37 6.44 21.25
C THR A 13 21.88 7.78 21.78
N ALA A 14 20.82 8.36 21.19
CA ALA A 14 20.08 9.45 21.82
C ALA A 14 19.37 9.02 23.12
N LEU A 15 19.00 7.73 23.23
CA LEU A 15 18.50 7.12 24.48
C LEU A 15 19.64 6.61 25.40
N GLY A 16 20.83 6.32 24.84
CA GLY A 16 21.94 5.69 25.55
C GLY A 16 22.87 6.63 26.31
N HIS A 17 22.80 7.95 26.09
CA HIS A 17 23.70 8.91 26.75
C HIS A 17 23.21 9.50 28.08
N THR A 18 22.03 9.13 28.57
CA THR A 18 21.65 9.38 29.97
C THR A 18 21.98 8.15 30.81
N GLY A 19 23.26 7.98 31.13
CA GLY A 19 23.78 6.99 32.07
C GLY A 19 23.40 7.29 33.52
N ILE A 20 22.10 7.44 33.79
CA ILE A 20 21.54 7.35 35.13
C ILE A 20 20.76 6.05 35.13
N ALA A 21 21.18 5.10 35.95
CA ALA A 21 20.32 4.01 36.40
C ALA A 21 19.14 4.61 37.17
N GLN A 22 18.21 5.27 36.47
CA GLN A 22 16.94 5.67 37.03
C GLN A 22 16.22 4.37 37.33
N SER A 23 15.97 4.10 38.61
CA SER A 23 15.05 3.04 39.03
C SER A 23 13.78 3.19 38.18
N THR A 24 13.49 2.19 37.35
CA THR A 24 12.33 2.23 36.46
C THR A 24 11.09 2.28 37.32
N TYR A 25 10.41 3.43 37.29
CA TYR A 25 9.21 3.64 38.08
C TYR A 25 8.15 2.58 37.75
N ARG A 26 7.59 1.94 38.78
CA ARG A 26 6.52 0.94 38.64
C ARG A 26 5.21 1.47 39.20
N TRP A 27 4.12 1.27 38.47
CA TRP A 27 2.78 1.66 38.93
C TRP A 27 2.33 0.93 40.21
N SER A 28 2.93 -0.22 40.52
CA SER A 28 2.75 -0.90 41.80
C SER A 28 3.24 -0.06 42.99
N GLU A 29 4.31 0.74 42.80
CA GLU A 29 4.80 1.65 43.84
C GLU A 29 3.82 2.81 44.06
N CYS A 30 3.21 3.33 42.97
CA CYS A 30 2.12 4.30 43.06
C CYS A 30 0.94 3.74 43.87
N LYS A 31 0.50 2.53 43.51
CA LYS A 31 -0.59 1.81 44.19
C LYS A 31 -0.28 1.66 45.68
N GLN A 32 0.94 1.22 46.01
CA GLN A 32 1.36 1.02 47.38
C GLN A 32 1.39 2.34 48.16
N ARG A 33 1.90 3.44 47.58
CA ARG A 33 1.88 4.76 48.22
C ARG A 33 0.45 5.23 48.53
N VAL A 34 -0.48 5.02 47.60
CA VAL A 34 -1.90 5.37 47.82
C VAL A 34 -2.46 4.56 49.00
N LEU A 35 -2.20 3.25 49.04
CA LEU A 35 -2.63 2.38 50.13
C LEU A 35 -1.98 2.76 51.47
N ASP A 36 -0.68 3.04 51.49
CA ASP A 36 0.05 3.41 52.70
C ASP A 36 -0.45 4.74 53.28
N ILE A 37 -0.83 5.70 52.42
CA ILE A 37 -1.46 6.95 52.87
C ILE A 37 -2.87 6.68 53.41
N GLN A 38 -3.66 5.83 52.75
CA GLN A 38 -4.99 5.45 53.24
C GLN A 38 -4.94 4.76 54.61
N THR A 39 -3.92 3.94 54.87
CA THR A 39 -3.74 3.29 56.18
C THR A 39 -3.05 4.17 57.22
N GLY A 40 -2.59 5.37 56.85
CA GLY A 40 -1.88 6.29 57.75
C GLY A 40 -0.40 5.93 57.98
N ASN A 41 0.16 5.01 57.19
CA ASN A 41 1.56 4.61 57.27
C ASN A 41 2.50 5.62 56.57
N LEU A 42 1.98 6.41 55.64
CA LEU A 42 2.75 7.38 54.86
C LEU A 42 2.01 8.73 54.79
N THR A 43 2.76 9.83 54.90
CA THR A 43 2.26 11.19 54.66
C THR A 43 3.15 11.89 53.64
N LEU A 44 2.56 12.48 52.59
CA LEU A 44 3.30 13.19 51.54
C LEU A 44 2.92 14.67 51.55
N GLY A 45 3.75 15.50 52.21
CA GLY A 45 3.46 16.93 52.35
C GLY A 45 2.16 17.16 53.12
N LEU A 46 1.15 17.74 52.46
CA LEU A 46 -0.19 17.98 53.02
C LEU A 46 -1.17 16.80 52.83
N ILE A 47 -0.73 15.72 52.19
CA ILE A 47 -1.54 14.54 51.90
C ILE A 47 -1.35 13.52 53.02
N SER A 48 -2.37 13.36 53.86
CA SER A 48 -2.46 12.38 54.94
C SER A 48 -3.67 11.45 54.71
N ASN A 49 -3.88 10.49 55.62
CA ASN A 49 -5.07 9.65 55.65
C ASN A 49 -6.39 10.45 55.72
N GLU A 50 -6.37 11.65 56.31
CA GLU A 50 -7.56 12.52 56.42
C GLU A 50 -7.83 13.31 55.14
N THR A 51 -6.77 13.69 54.40
CA THR A 51 -6.88 14.56 53.23
C THR A 51 -6.79 13.82 51.90
N ILE A 52 -6.46 12.52 51.89
CA ILE A 52 -6.35 11.72 50.65
C ILE A 52 -7.67 11.58 49.91
N ASP A 53 -8.81 11.66 50.60
CA ASP A 53 -10.12 11.43 50.01
C ASP A 53 -10.43 12.36 48.82
N GLN A 54 -9.94 13.61 48.86
CA GLN A 54 -10.09 14.58 47.75
C GLN A 54 -9.33 14.18 46.48
N TYR A 55 -8.32 13.30 46.61
CA TYR A 55 -7.49 12.79 45.52
C TYR A 55 -7.97 11.43 45.01
N LEU A 56 -8.88 10.77 45.73
CA LEU A 56 -9.54 9.55 45.28
C LEU A 56 -10.68 9.91 44.35
N TYR A 57 -10.85 9.10 43.30
CA TYR A 57 -11.99 9.25 42.42
C TYR A 57 -13.15 8.42 42.97
N HIS A 58 -14.27 9.08 43.29
CA HIS A 58 -15.51 8.45 43.78
C HIS A 58 -16.64 8.42 42.73
N GLY A 59 -16.40 9.00 41.56
CA GLY A 59 -17.38 9.06 40.49
C GLY A 59 -17.69 7.69 39.87
N GLN A 60 -18.63 7.70 38.93
CA GLN A 60 -18.99 6.53 38.14
C GLN A 60 -17.79 6.08 37.30
N VAL A 61 -17.49 4.79 37.36
CA VAL A 61 -16.44 4.14 36.55
C VAL A 61 -17.10 3.58 35.31
N VAL A 62 -16.63 3.99 34.13
CA VAL A 62 -17.24 3.60 32.86
C VAL A 62 -16.94 2.12 32.58
N GLY A 63 -17.98 1.31 32.39
CA GLY A 63 -17.86 -0.10 32.04
C GLY A 63 -17.69 -1.07 33.20
N LEU A 64 -17.54 -0.58 34.44
CA LEU A 64 -17.50 -1.45 35.63
C LEU A 64 -18.88 -2.07 35.84
N ASP A 65 -18.91 -3.38 36.11
CA ASP A 65 -20.13 -4.09 36.45
C ASP A 65 -20.84 -3.42 37.65
N LYS A 66 -22.14 -3.20 37.51
CA LYS A 66 -22.97 -2.55 38.54
C LYS A 66 -23.05 -3.37 39.82
N SER A 67 -22.82 -4.69 39.75
CA SER A 67 -22.78 -5.54 40.94
C SER A 67 -21.46 -5.46 41.69
N PHE A 68 -20.40 -4.89 41.10
CA PHE A 68 -19.11 -4.79 41.78
C PHE A 68 -19.12 -3.65 42.82
N PRO A 69 -18.78 -3.92 44.09
CA PRO A 69 -18.78 -2.92 45.15
C PRO A 69 -17.74 -1.82 44.89
N ARG A 70 -18.21 -0.56 44.81
CA ARG A 70 -17.42 0.61 44.39
C ARG A 70 -16.24 0.89 45.32
N ASP A 71 -16.42 0.63 46.62
CA ASP A 71 -15.43 0.77 47.69
C ASP A 71 -14.21 -0.14 47.51
N LYS A 72 -14.36 -1.27 46.79
CA LYS A 72 -13.24 -2.18 46.50
C LYS A 72 -12.43 -1.77 45.27
N TYR A 73 -12.89 -0.80 44.49
CA TYR A 73 -12.20 -0.35 43.27
C TYR A 73 -11.34 0.89 43.56
N LEU A 74 -10.03 0.69 43.63
CA LEU A 74 -9.09 1.78 43.89
C LEU A 74 -8.84 2.59 42.62
N SER A 75 -9.31 3.83 42.62
CA SER A 75 -9.09 4.79 41.55
C SER A 75 -8.71 6.15 42.11
N VAL A 76 -7.72 6.80 41.50
CA VAL A 76 -7.26 8.15 41.85
C VAL A 76 -7.69 9.14 40.76
N THR A 77 -7.96 10.38 41.14
CA THR A 77 -8.16 11.45 40.16
C THR A 77 -6.84 11.75 39.44
N TYR A 78 -6.91 12.40 38.27
CA TYR A 78 -5.69 12.84 37.57
C TYR A 78 -4.80 13.73 38.47
N GLN A 79 -5.39 14.67 39.20
CA GLN A 79 -4.66 15.52 40.15
C GLN A 79 -4.08 14.70 41.31
N GLY A 80 -4.80 13.69 41.80
CA GLY A 80 -4.28 12.74 42.79
C GLY A 80 -3.06 11.98 42.30
N CYS A 81 -3.08 11.50 41.06
CA CYS A 81 -1.91 10.85 40.45
C CYS A 81 -0.71 11.80 40.36
N LEU A 82 -0.91 13.05 39.94
CA LEU A 82 0.17 14.04 39.90
C LEU A 82 0.75 14.31 41.29
N ALA A 83 -0.11 14.48 42.29
CA ALA A 83 0.29 14.87 43.64
C ALA A 83 0.96 13.72 44.42
N ILE A 84 0.44 12.50 44.32
CA ILE A 84 0.94 11.32 45.05
C ILE A 84 2.12 10.68 44.32
N CYS A 85 2.05 10.62 42.99
CA CYS A 85 2.97 9.83 42.18
C CYS A 85 4.00 10.66 41.40
N GLY A 86 3.77 11.96 41.16
CA GLY A 86 4.77 12.88 40.58
C GLY A 86 4.88 12.85 39.04
N ASN A 87 3.88 12.31 38.34
CA ASN A 87 3.87 12.09 36.88
C ASN A 87 5.07 11.35 36.23
N PRO A 88 5.63 10.31 36.86
CA PRO A 88 6.72 9.55 36.26
C PRO A 88 6.22 8.78 35.04
N ILE A 89 7.17 8.51 34.13
CA ILE A 89 6.95 7.63 33.00
C ILE A 89 7.37 6.22 33.42
N ALA A 90 6.41 5.29 33.48
CA ALA A 90 6.72 3.88 33.72
C ALA A 90 7.18 3.21 32.42
N PHE A 91 8.46 3.38 32.07
CA PHE A 91 9.06 2.71 30.93
C PHE A 91 8.98 1.19 31.05
N TYR A 92 8.87 0.52 29.91
CA TYR A 92 8.95 -0.93 29.88
C TYR A 92 10.37 -1.41 30.16
N GLU A 93 10.47 -2.52 30.89
CA GLU A 93 11.75 -3.20 31.10
C GLU A 93 12.36 -3.60 29.74
N PRO A 94 13.68 -3.56 29.58
CA PRO A 94 14.34 -3.85 28.31
C PRO A 94 13.91 -5.18 27.67
N GLN A 95 13.70 -6.22 28.48
CA GLN A 95 13.23 -7.53 28.04
C GLN A 95 11.83 -7.46 27.43
N ARG A 96 10.94 -6.67 28.05
CA ARG A 96 9.57 -6.46 27.58
C ARG A 96 9.56 -5.61 26.31
N ALA A 97 10.32 -4.53 26.28
CA ALA A 97 10.46 -3.68 25.10
C ALA A 97 11.01 -4.49 23.91
N LEU A 98 12.01 -5.34 24.14
CA LEU A 98 12.59 -6.22 23.12
C LEU A 98 11.57 -7.27 22.62
N SER A 99 10.80 -7.90 23.52
CA SER A 99 9.74 -8.85 23.13
C SER A 99 8.65 -8.19 22.27
N LEU A 100 8.21 -6.99 22.64
CA LEU A 100 7.26 -6.21 21.82
C LEU A 100 7.86 -5.83 20.46
N ALA A 101 9.12 -5.41 20.43
CA ALA A 101 9.83 -5.10 19.20
C ALA A 101 10.01 -6.35 18.32
N SER A 102 10.36 -7.50 18.89
CA SER A 102 10.56 -8.73 18.13
C SER A 102 9.26 -9.27 17.53
N ASN A 103 8.15 -9.12 18.26
CA ASN A 103 6.86 -9.64 17.81
C ASN A 103 6.21 -8.76 16.75
N TRP A 104 6.50 -7.45 16.73
CA TRP A 104 5.75 -6.55 15.85
C TRP A 104 6.56 -5.54 15.06
N ILE A 105 7.77 -5.16 15.50
CA ILE A 105 8.67 -4.30 14.71
C ILE A 105 9.52 -5.13 13.77
N PHE A 106 10.14 -6.22 14.24
CA PHE A 106 10.98 -7.03 13.37
C PHE A 106 10.21 -7.61 12.18
N PRO A 107 8.93 -8.01 12.30
CA PRO A 107 8.13 -8.37 11.14
C PRO A 107 7.90 -7.21 10.15
N LEU A 108 8.07 -5.94 10.55
CA LEU A 108 8.11 -4.80 9.60
C LEU A 108 9.31 -4.87 8.65
N ALA A 109 10.25 -5.80 8.85
CA ALA A 109 11.22 -6.18 7.81
C ALA A 109 10.54 -6.61 6.50
N ILE A 110 9.25 -6.96 6.53
CA ILE A 110 8.44 -7.16 5.32
C ILE A 110 8.42 -5.91 4.41
N LEU A 111 8.63 -4.71 4.95
CA LEU A 111 8.82 -3.48 4.16
C LEU A 111 10.03 -3.60 3.22
N LEU A 112 11.04 -4.39 3.57
CA LEU A 112 12.20 -4.63 2.71
C LEU A 112 11.83 -5.46 1.46
N ASN A 113 10.72 -6.20 1.51
CA ASN A 113 10.18 -6.92 0.36
C ASN A 113 9.39 -6.02 -0.58
N LEU A 114 9.11 -4.77 -0.19
CA LEU A 114 8.48 -3.82 -1.09
C LEU A 114 9.41 -3.55 -2.30
N PRO A 115 8.82 -3.27 -3.46
CA PRO A 115 9.53 -3.08 -4.71
C PRO A 115 10.21 -1.71 -4.74
N TRP A 116 11.30 -1.54 -3.97
CA TRP A 116 12.08 -0.31 -3.91
C TRP A 116 12.81 -0.02 -5.23
N GLU A 117 13.00 1.26 -5.55
CA GLU A 117 13.91 1.67 -6.64
C GLU A 117 15.37 1.45 -6.25
N SER A 118 16.25 1.31 -7.25
CA SER A 118 17.68 1.09 -7.00
C SER A 118 18.27 2.26 -6.20
N LEU A 119 19.26 1.95 -5.34
CA LEU A 119 19.89 2.86 -4.37
C LEU A 119 20.70 4.02 -4.99
N HIS A 120 20.50 4.35 -6.27
CA HIS A 120 21.19 5.47 -6.91
C HIS A 120 20.73 6.81 -6.29
N ARG A 121 21.64 7.78 -6.12
CA ARG A 121 21.39 9.03 -5.37
C ARG A 121 20.18 9.82 -5.89
N GLN A 122 19.96 9.84 -7.20
CA GLN A 122 18.80 10.49 -7.83
C GLN A 122 17.47 9.74 -7.59
N LYS A 123 17.51 8.44 -7.26
CA LYS A 123 16.35 7.57 -7.04
C LYS A 123 15.97 7.40 -5.57
N LEU A 124 16.81 7.85 -4.64
CA LEU A 124 16.50 7.88 -3.21
C LEU A 124 15.28 8.76 -2.92
N SER A 125 15.16 9.92 -3.57
CA SER A 125 14.00 10.80 -3.42
C SER A 125 12.70 10.09 -3.83
N LYS A 126 12.70 9.40 -4.97
CA LYS A 126 11.55 8.62 -5.46
C LYS A 126 11.17 7.49 -4.50
N THR A 127 12.18 6.80 -3.97
CA THR A 127 12.01 5.75 -2.94
C THR A 127 11.36 6.31 -1.68
N LEU A 128 11.81 7.48 -1.21
CA LEU A 128 11.24 8.15 -0.04
C LEU A 128 9.80 8.61 -0.28
N VAL A 129 9.50 9.19 -1.45
CA VAL A 129 8.12 9.58 -1.81
C VAL A 129 7.21 8.36 -1.89
N THR A 130 7.72 7.24 -2.41
CA THR A 130 6.98 5.99 -2.45
C THR A 130 6.70 5.46 -1.05
N ALA A 131 7.71 5.45 -0.16
CA ALA A 131 7.54 5.08 1.25
C ALA A 131 6.52 6.00 1.95
N LEU A 132 6.59 7.30 1.65
CA LEU A 132 5.70 8.32 2.15
C LEU A 132 4.24 8.03 1.77
N ASN A 133 3.99 7.62 0.52
CA ASN A 133 2.66 7.28 0.05
C ASN A 133 2.15 5.96 0.65
N TRP A 134 3.00 4.93 0.69
CA TRP A 134 2.67 3.61 1.23
C TRP A 134 2.33 3.62 2.72
N LEU A 135 3.16 4.29 3.53
CA LEU A 135 2.98 4.32 4.98
C LEU A 135 2.09 5.49 5.43
N GLY A 136 2.08 6.59 4.68
CA GLY A 136 1.29 7.77 5.02
C GLY A 136 -0.18 7.66 4.62
N SER A 137 -0.49 7.02 3.48
CA SER A 137 -1.88 6.75 3.07
C SER A 137 -2.01 5.37 2.42
N PRO A 138 -1.94 4.29 3.23
CA PRO A 138 -2.03 2.93 2.73
C PRO A 138 -3.32 2.66 1.96
N GLN A 139 -4.43 3.30 2.31
CA GLN A 139 -5.71 3.19 1.60
C GLN A 139 -5.63 3.77 0.18
N THR A 140 -4.89 4.86 -0.03
CA THR A 140 -4.72 5.44 -1.37
C THR A 140 -3.80 4.57 -2.21
N ALA A 141 -2.69 4.09 -1.63
CA ALA A 141 -1.81 3.14 -2.28
C ALA A 141 -2.55 1.84 -2.66
N LEU A 142 -3.27 1.23 -1.71
CA LEU A 142 -4.10 0.04 -1.95
C LEU A 142 -5.18 0.29 -3.00
N THR A 143 -5.79 1.48 -3.05
CA THR A 143 -6.75 1.83 -4.11
C THR A 143 -6.12 1.68 -5.49
N ALA A 144 -4.94 2.28 -5.70
CA ALA A 144 -4.23 2.19 -6.97
C ALA A 144 -3.82 0.75 -7.31
N ILE A 145 -3.28 0.02 -6.33
CA ILE A 145 -2.80 -1.36 -6.51
C ILE A 145 -3.95 -2.33 -6.82
N ILE A 146 -5.01 -2.30 -6.01
CA ILE A 146 -6.19 -3.16 -6.19
C ILE A 146 -6.89 -2.82 -7.51
N PHE A 147 -6.94 -1.54 -7.87
CA PHE A 147 -7.52 -1.14 -9.14
C PHE A 147 -6.69 -1.64 -10.33
N ASN A 148 -5.36 -1.52 -10.30
CA ASN A 148 -4.50 -2.10 -11.34
C ASN A 148 -4.73 -3.61 -11.48
N PHE A 149 -4.81 -4.31 -10.35
CA PHE A 149 -5.11 -5.74 -10.35
C PHE A 149 -6.50 -6.06 -10.92
N HIS A 150 -7.50 -5.23 -10.63
CA HIS A 150 -8.82 -5.31 -11.25
C HIS A 150 -8.73 -5.15 -12.77
N GLN A 151 -7.96 -4.17 -13.26
CA GLN A 151 -7.78 -3.96 -14.69
C GLN A 151 -7.07 -5.14 -15.36
N LEU A 152 -6.05 -5.73 -14.71
CA LEU A 152 -5.40 -6.96 -15.18
C LEU A 152 -6.40 -8.12 -15.34
N ARG A 153 -7.28 -8.30 -14.35
CA ARG A 153 -8.32 -9.32 -14.38
C ARG A 153 -9.33 -9.07 -15.50
N ASP A 154 -9.74 -7.82 -15.70
CA ASP A 154 -10.68 -7.45 -16.76
C ASP A 154 -10.06 -7.65 -18.15
N ALA A 155 -8.78 -7.29 -18.32
CA ALA A 155 -8.01 -7.58 -19.52
C ALA A 155 -7.98 -9.09 -19.82
N TYR A 156 -7.64 -9.91 -18.83
CA TYR A 156 -7.62 -11.37 -18.97
C TYR A 156 -9.01 -11.94 -19.35
N ARG A 157 -10.08 -11.47 -18.71
CA ARG A 157 -11.46 -11.91 -19.01
C ARG A 157 -11.92 -11.56 -20.43
N ARG A 158 -11.41 -10.46 -20.99
CA ARG A 158 -11.75 -9.99 -22.34
C ARG A 158 -10.93 -10.68 -23.43
N THR A 159 -9.86 -11.40 -23.07
CA THR A 159 -9.08 -12.18 -24.04
C THR A 159 -9.90 -13.37 -24.54
N PRO A 160 -10.16 -13.50 -25.85
CA PRO A 160 -10.98 -14.57 -26.39
C PRO A 160 -10.23 -15.92 -26.37
N VAL A 161 -10.51 -16.76 -25.36
CA VAL A 161 -9.80 -18.03 -25.10
C VAL A 161 -9.91 -19.04 -26.25
N ASN A 162 -11.00 -18.99 -27.02
CA ASN A 162 -11.27 -19.95 -28.11
C ASN A 162 -10.92 -19.40 -29.52
N SER A 163 -10.20 -18.28 -29.59
CA SER A 163 -9.80 -17.68 -30.87
C SER A 163 -8.39 -18.10 -31.26
N PHE A 164 -8.16 -18.34 -32.55
CA PHE A 164 -6.80 -18.50 -33.12
C PHE A 164 -5.89 -17.30 -32.79
N LEU A 165 -6.48 -16.12 -32.56
CA LEU A 165 -5.75 -14.89 -32.21
C LEU A 165 -5.53 -14.72 -30.70
N TRP A 166 -5.81 -15.73 -29.86
CA TRP A 166 -5.71 -15.63 -28.40
C TRP A 166 -4.35 -15.07 -27.93
N HIS A 167 -3.26 -15.58 -28.48
CA HIS A 167 -1.90 -15.16 -28.12
C HIS A 167 -1.67 -13.66 -28.41
N LEU A 168 -2.25 -13.14 -29.49
CA LEU A 168 -2.12 -11.73 -29.89
C LEU A 168 -2.97 -10.81 -29.02
N TYR A 169 -4.22 -11.17 -28.73
CA TYR A 169 -5.05 -10.42 -27.77
C TYR A 169 -4.41 -10.40 -26.38
N SER A 170 -3.88 -11.55 -25.94
CA SER A 170 -3.15 -11.67 -24.69
C SER A 170 -1.91 -10.77 -24.67
N ALA A 171 -1.14 -10.73 -25.76
CA ALA A 171 0.02 -9.85 -25.90
C ALA A 171 -0.37 -8.36 -25.89
N ALA A 172 -1.37 -7.97 -26.69
CA ALA A 172 -1.88 -6.60 -26.78
C ALA A 172 -2.33 -6.08 -25.41
N TYR A 173 -3.21 -6.82 -24.74
CA TYR A 173 -3.75 -6.40 -23.45
C TYR A 173 -2.70 -6.44 -22.34
N TYR A 174 -1.74 -7.36 -22.39
CA TYR A 174 -0.63 -7.39 -21.43
C TYR A 174 0.31 -6.19 -21.62
N VAL A 175 0.69 -5.88 -22.87
CA VAL A 175 1.50 -4.68 -23.17
C VAL A 175 0.76 -3.43 -22.72
N LEU A 176 -0.52 -3.30 -23.05
CA LEU A 176 -1.35 -2.17 -22.62
C LEU A 176 -1.42 -2.04 -21.10
N TYR A 177 -1.54 -3.15 -20.37
CA TYR A 177 -1.46 -3.18 -18.90
C TYR A 177 -0.11 -2.67 -18.40
N CYS A 178 1.00 -3.09 -19.02
CA CYS A 178 2.33 -2.59 -18.69
C CYS A 178 2.46 -1.08 -18.94
N VAL A 179 1.94 -0.59 -20.06
CA VAL A 179 1.99 0.83 -20.44
C VAL A 179 1.15 1.70 -19.49
N ASP A 180 -0.02 1.24 -19.04
CA ASP A 180 -0.89 1.96 -18.07
C ASP A 180 -0.21 2.25 -16.73
N GLN A 181 0.87 1.53 -16.40
CA GLN A 181 1.65 1.71 -15.17
C GLN A 181 2.82 2.69 -15.30
N PHE A 182 3.01 3.35 -16.44
CA PHE A 182 4.02 4.38 -16.65
C PHE A 182 3.39 5.74 -16.89
N ASP A 183 4.02 6.78 -16.33
CA ASP A 183 3.79 8.16 -16.71
C ASP A 183 4.80 8.62 -17.75
N GLY A 184 4.50 9.75 -18.40
CA GLY A 184 5.38 10.36 -19.39
C GLY A 184 4.85 10.34 -20.80
N LEU A 185 3.99 9.37 -21.10
CA LEU A 185 3.27 9.35 -22.36
C LEU A 185 2.22 10.46 -22.30
N THR A 186 2.47 11.51 -23.06
CA THR A 186 1.45 12.53 -23.29
C THR A 186 0.41 11.87 -24.17
N LEU A 187 -0.71 11.41 -23.58
CA LEU A 187 -1.76 10.68 -24.29
C LEU A 187 -2.87 11.60 -24.81
N VAL A 188 -3.04 12.75 -24.18
CA VAL A 188 -4.06 13.76 -24.52
C VAL A 188 -3.41 15.14 -24.46
N ASN A 189 -3.64 15.96 -25.48
CA ASN A 189 -3.10 17.32 -25.53
C ASN A 189 -3.83 18.24 -24.53
N ALA A 190 -3.06 19.00 -23.74
CA ALA A 190 -3.56 19.76 -22.58
C ALA A 190 -4.52 20.92 -22.94
N ASP A 191 -4.43 21.44 -24.16
CA ASP A 191 -5.22 22.58 -24.65
C ASP A 191 -6.71 22.26 -24.86
N ALA A 192 -7.09 20.98 -24.79
CA ALA A 192 -8.44 20.50 -25.06
C ALA A 192 -9.36 20.44 -23.83
N ALA A 193 -8.96 21.01 -22.68
CA ALA A 193 -9.71 20.91 -21.42
C ALA A 193 -11.13 21.52 -21.44
N GLY A 194 -11.51 22.24 -22.51
CA GLY A 194 -12.86 22.74 -22.76
C GLY A 194 -13.46 22.39 -24.14
N ALA A 195 -12.67 21.90 -25.10
CA ALA A 195 -13.12 21.63 -26.46
C ALA A 195 -12.42 20.37 -27.01
N SER A 196 -13.20 19.29 -27.20
CA SER A 196 -12.83 18.01 -27.84
C SER A 196 -11.41 17.49 -27.54
N ALA A 197 -11.27 16.58 -26.56
CA ALA A 197 -10.01 15.92 -26.25
C ALA A 197 -9.38 15.27 -27.51
N ARG A 198 -8.28 15.84 -28.01
CA ARG A 198 -7.54 15.28 -29.16
C ARG A 198 -6.52 14.26 -28.66
N PRO A 199 -6.41 13.09 -29.32
CA PRO A 199 -5.35 12.13 -29.02
C PRO A 199 -4.00 12.78 -29.30
N ALA A 200 -3.04 12.54 -28.43
CA ALA A 200 -1.66 12.89 -28.70
C ALA A 200 -1.02 11.83 -29.62
N PRO A 201 0.08 12.14 -30.34
CA PRO A 201 0.72 11.21 -31.26
C PRO A 201 1.09 9.86 -30.64
N ALA A 202 1.46 9.87 -29.36
CA ALA A 202 1.80 8.66 -28.60
C ALA A 202 0.62 7.70 -28.46
N LEU A 203 -0.59 8.23 -28.22
CA LEU A 203 -1.79 7.41 -28.07
C LEU A 203 -2.19 6.77 -29.41
N GLU A 204 -2.09 7.51 -30.51
CA GLU A 204 -2.35 6.94 -31.84
C GLU A 204 -1.38 5.82 -32.20
N VAL A 205 -0.08 6.03 -31.96
CA VAL A 205 0.96 5.02 -32.22
C VAL A 205 0.75 3.80 -31.33
N LEU A 206 0.42 4.01 -30.05
CA LEU A 206 0.08 2.92 -29.14
C LEU A 206 -1.13 2.11 -29.65
N MET A 207 -2.23 2.77 -30.02
CA MET A 207 -3.42 2.07 -30.53
C MET A 207 -3.10 1.34 -31.84
N TYR A 208 -2.30 1.93 -32.72
CA TYR A 208 -1.83 1.29 -33.95
C TYR A 208 -1.05 0.01 -33.65
N GLY A 209 -0.03 0.08 -32.78
CA GLY A 209 0.80 -1.07 -32.42
C GLY A 209 0.06 -2.17 -31.66
N LEU A 210 -1.02 -1.84 -30.96
CA LEU A 210 -1.84 -2.81 -30.23
C LEU A 210 -2.89 -3.50 -31.11
N PHE A 211 -3.57 -2.75 -32.00
CA PHE A 211 -4.74 -3.24 -32.74
C PHE A 211 -4.44 -3.60 -34.20
N ARG A 212 -3.43 -3.00 -34.86
CA ARG A 212 -3.02 -3.40 -36.22
C ARG A 212 -2.60 -4.87 -36.31
N PRO A 213 -1.88 -5.45 -35.31
CA PRO A 213 -1.56 -6.89 -35.30
C PRO A 213 -2.75 -7.83 -35.28
N LEU A 214 -3.92 -7.35 -34.83
CA LEU A 214 -5.15 -8.13 -34.72
C LEU A 214 -5.94 -8.17 -36.03
N SER A 215 -5.43 -7.47 -37.05
CA SER A 215 -5.96 -7.49 -38.40
C SER A 215 -5.86 -8.86 -39.05
N LYS A 216 -6.78 -9.13 -39.98
CA LYS A 216 -6.69 -10.25 -40.92
C LYS A 216 -6.09 -9.84 -42.27
N ASP A 217 -5.77 -8.56 -42.45
CA ASP A 217 -5.22 -8.03 -43.70
C ASP A 217 -3.84 -8.66 -43.95
N PRO A 218 -3.52 -9.04 -45.20
CA PRO A 218 -2.23 -9.63 -45.56
C PRO A 218 -1.11 -8.59 -45.69
N ASP A 219 -1.35 -7.35 -45.29
CA ASP A 219 -0.42 -6.24 -45.48
C ASP A 219 0.89 -6.46 -44.69
N PRO A 220 2.04 -6.06 -45.27
CA PRO A 220 3.35 -6.29 -44.66
C PRO A 220 3.53 -5.62 -43.29
N ASP A 221 2.87 -4.48 -43.07
CA ASP A 221 2.91 -3.76 -41.79
C ASP A 221 2.17 -4.50 -40.67
N VAL A 222 1.13 -5.28 -40.97
CA VAL A 222 0.45 -6.15 -40.00
C VAL A 222 1.42 -7.20 -39.47
N ARG A 223 2.19 -7.83 -40.35
CA ARG A 223 3.18 -8.84 -39.96
C ARG A 223 4.29 -8.23 -39.09
N LEU A 224 4.79 -7.05 -39.47
CA LEU A 224 5.83 -6.33 -38.72
C LEU A 224 5.34 -5.91 -37.33
N THR A 225 4.15 -5.30 -37.25
CA THR A 225 3.56 -4.88 -35.96
C THR A 225 3.25 -6.07 -35.06
N ASN A 226 2.82 -7.21 -35.62
CA ASN A 226 2.62 -8.46 -34.89
C ASN A 226 3.91 -8.95 -34.23
N GLN A 227 5.00 -9.05 -34.98
CA GLN A 227 6.30 -9.47 -34.45
C GLN A 227 6.80 -8.53 -33.35
N LEU A 228 6.65 -7.21 -33.53
CA LEU A 228 7.01 -6.21 -32.52
C LEU A 228 6.20 -6.38 -31.23
N LEU A 229 4.87 -6.56 -31.34
CA LEU A 229 3.98 -6.71 -30.21
C LEU A 229 4.28 -7.98 -29.41
N VAL A 230 4.38 -9.12 -30.11
CA VAL A 230 4.66 -10.42 -29.50
C VAL A 230 6.01 -10.40 -28.79
N THR A 231 7.03 -9.84 -29.43
CA THR A 231 8.36 -9.78 -28.81
C THR A 231 8.38 -8.89 -27.58
N LEU A 232 7.73 -7.73 -27.63
CA LEU A 232 7.62 -6.88 -26.45
C LEU A 232 6.89 -7.61 -25.31
N ALA A 233 5.75 -8.24 -25.59
CA ALA A 233 4.99 -8.98 -24.60
C ALA A 233 5.80 -10.11 -23.96
N PHE A 234 6.56 -10.86 -24.77
CA PHE A 234 7.47 -11.90 -24.29
C PHE A 234 8.53 -11.34 -23.34
N GLN A 235 9.24 -10.27 -23.75
CA GLN A 235 10.26 -9.61 -22.93
C GLN A 235 9.69 -9.10 -21.60
N LEU A 236 8.51 -8.47 -21.63
CA LEU A 236 7.84 -7.95 -20.43
C LEU A 236 7.40 -9.07 -19.47
N ARG A 237 6.92 -10.21 -19.99
CA ARG A 237 6.52 -11.37 -19.16
C ARG A 237 7.72 -12.06 -18.51
N ILE A 238 8.84 -12.23 -19.24
CA ILE A 238 10.09 -12.76 -18.68
C ILE A 238 10.58 -11.90 -17.52
N LEU A 239 10.59 -10.57 -17.72
CA LEU A 239 11.03 -9.63 -16.69
C LEU A 239 10.10 -9.62 -15.45
N ARG A 240 8.86 -10.09 -15.55
CA ARG A 240 7.93 -10.23 -14.41
C ARG A 240 8.19 -11.49 -13.57
N ARG A 241 8.59 -12.62 -14.18
CA ARG A 241 8.73 -13.92 -13.48
C ARG A 241 9.82 -13.91 -12.38
N ARG A 242 10.90 -13.14 -12.59
CA ARG A 242 12.02 -13.07 -11.64
C ARG A 242 11.55 -12.45 -10.32
N ASN A 243 11.88 -13.10 -9.19
CA ASN A 243 11.61 -12.68 -7.80
C ASN A 243 10.19 -12.82 -7.23
N VAL A 244 9.13 -13.04 -8.01
CA VAL A 244 7.77 -13.17 -7.45
C VAL A 244 7.64 -14.38 -6.52
N ILE A 245 8.21 -15.53 -6.91
CA ILE A 245 8.13 -16.78 -6.12
C ILE A 245 8.85 -16.63 -4.76
N PRO A 246 10.12 -16.19 -4.68
CA PRO A 246 10.77 -15.93 -3.39
C PRO A 246 9.99 -14.96 -2.50
N THR A 247 9.41 -13.90 -3.07
CA THR A 247 8.65 -12.92 -2.26
C THR A 247 7.35 -13.52 -1.71
N LEU A 248 6.63 -14.31 -2.49
CA LEU A 248 5.44 -15.03 -2.01
C LEU A 248 5.77 -16.05 -0.92
N ALA A 249 6.89 -16.77 -1.03
CA ALA A 249 7.34 -17.69 0.01
C ALA A 249 7.64 -16.95 1.33
N ASN A 250 8.39 -15.85 1.27
CA ASN A 250 8.68 -15.01 2.44
C ASN A 250 7.40 -14.45 3.09
N LEU A 251 6.43 -14.07 2.26
CA LEU A 251 5.15 -13.55 2.71
C LEU A 251 4.27 -14.61 3.38
N MET A 252 4.25 -15.84 2.87
CA MET A 252 3.57 -16.96 3.52
C MET A 252 4.18 -17.25 4.90
N ILE A 253 5.51 -17.26 5.00
CA ILE A 253 6.21 -17.42 6.29
C ILE A 253 5.83 -16.28 7.25
N PHE A 254 5.78 -15.03 6.76
CA PHE A 254 5.33 -13.90 7.55
C PHE A 254 3.88 -14.07 8.06
N LEU A 255 2.95 -14.52 7.22
CA LEU A 255 1.55 -14.72 7.62
C LEU A 255 1.42 -15.81 8.68
N ILE A 256 2.16 -16.89 8.52
CA ILE A 256 2.24 -17.96 9.52
C ILE A 256 2.77 -17.39 10.84
N ALA A 257 3.89 -16.64 10.80
CA ALA A 257 4.45 -15.99 11.98
C ALA A 257 3.46 -15.02 12.63
N PHE A 258 2.73 -14.23 11.84
CA PHE A 258 1.69 -13.32 12.33
C PHE A 258 0.56 -14.06 13.03
N ILE A 259 0.06 -15.16 12.44
CA ILE A 259 -0.98 -16.00 13.07
C ILE A 259 -0.47 -16.55 14.40
N PHE A 260 0.76 -17.07 14.44
CA PHE A 260 1.37 -17.53 15.69
C PHE A 260 1.52 -16.41 16.71
N SER A 261 1.97 -15.21 16.31
CA SER A 261 2.08 -14.05 17.20
C SER A 261 0.72 -13.65 17.78
N VAL A 262 -0.35 -13.70 16.99
CA VAL A 262 -1.72 -13.45 17.48
C VAL A 262 -2.16 -14.54 18.46
N ILE A 263 -1.96 -15.82 18.13
CA ILE A 263 -2.31 -16.95 19.00
C ILE A 263 -1.53 -16.87 20.32
N LEU A 264 -0.23 -16.59 20.28
CA LEU A 264 0.61 -16.43 21.47
C LEU A 264 0.19 -15.23 22.30
N ALA A 265 -0.15 -14.11 21.66
CA ALA A 265 -0.72 -12.95 22.36
C ALA A 265 -2.04 -13.27 23.06
N PHE A 266 -2.81 -14.25 22.57
CA PHE A 266 -4.00 -14.77 23.24
C PHE A 266 -3.67 -15.85 24.28
N GLY A 267 -2.66 -16.70 24.06
CA GLY A 267 -2.22 -17.73 25.00
C GLY A 267 -1.60 -17.15 26.28
N GLU A 268 -0.93 -16.00 26.18
CA GLU A 268 -0.35 -15.27 27.30
C GLU A 268 -1.36 -14.37 28.05
N MET A 269 -2.68 -14.52 27.82
CA MET A 269 -3.77 -13.72 28.44
C MET A 269 -3.89 -13.85 29.98
N GLY A 270 -2.81 -14.17 30.69
CA GLY A 270 -2.71 -14.09 32.15
C GLY A 270 -1.79 -12.99 32.67
N ALA A 271 -0.89 -12.44 31.85
CA ALA A 271 0.06 -11.39 32.27
C ALA A 271 -0.44 -9.99 31.85
N ASP A 272 -0.05 -8.93 32.59
CA ASP A 272 -0.42 -7.50 32.42
C ASP A 272 -0.07 -6.86 31.05
N ASN A 273 0.26 -7.67 30.04
CA ASN A 273 0.98 -7.29 28.83
C ASN A 273 0.21 -7.57 27.53
N THR A 274 -0.84 -8.40 27.57
CA THR A 274 -1.52 -8.93 26.38
C THR A 274 -2.35 -7.95 25.56
N PRO A 275 -3.18 -7.04 26.12
CA PRO A 275 -3.97 -6.12 25.31
C PRO A 275 -3.11 -5.21 24.41
N PHE A 276 -1.95 -4.83 24.90
CA PHE A 276 -1.08 -3.87 24.23
C PHE A 276 -0.38 -4.46 23.01
N SER A 277 0.10 -5.70 23.15
CA SER A 277 0.71 -6.47 22.06
C SER A 277 -0.31 -6.72 20.93
N LEU A 278 -1.50 -7.22 21.29
CA LEU A 278 -2.57 -7.49 20.34
C LEU A 278 -3.01 -6.24 19.57
N THR A 279 -3.20 -5.12 20.27
CA THR A 279 -3.61 -3.84 19.67
C THR A 279 -2.68 -3.44 18.54
N PHE A 280 -1.37 -3.42 18.78
CA PHE A 280 -0.41 -2.97 17.77
C PHE A 280 -0.35 -3.96 16.61
N GLY A 281 -0.44 -5.26 16.88
CA GLY A 281 -0.58 -6.29 15.85
C GLY A 281 -1.77 -6.05 14.91
N LEU A 282 -2.95 -5.80 15.49
CA LEU A 282 -4.17 -5.46 14.73
C LEU A 282 -4.00 -4.17 13.93
N PHE A 283 -3.35 -3.15 14.52
CA PHE A 283 -3.11 -1.88 13.87
C PHE A 283 -2.25 -2.01 12.60
N VAL A 284 -1.27 -2.90 12.58
CA VAL A 284 -0.37 -3.09 11.42
C VAL A 284 -0.84 -4.15 10.42
N THR A 285 -2.02 -4.76 10.61
CA THR A 285 -2.55 -5.81 9.71
C THR A 285 -2.78 -5.36 8.26
N TRP A 286 -2.92 -4.06 8.00
CA TRP A 286 -3.01 -3.52 6.64
C TRP A 286 -1.68 -3.61 5.88
N LEU A 287 -0.55 -3.66 6.58
CA LEU A 287 0.77 -3.61 5.94
C LEU A 287 1.09 -4.87 5.13
N PRO A 288 0.85 -6.09 5.65
CA PRO A 288 0.98 -7.31 4.86
C PRO A 288 0.11 -7.27 3.60
N LEU A 289 -1.12 -6.77 3.69
CA LEU A 289 -1.99 -6.60 2.51
C LEU A 289 -1.34 -5.71 1.46
N LEU A 290 -0.82 -4.55 1.87
CA LEU A 290 -0.12 -3.64 0.97
C LEU A 290 1.03 -4.34 0.26
N VAL A 291 1.82 -5.14 0.98
CA VAL A 291 2.94 -5.91 0.42
C VAL A 291 2.44 -6.95 -0.58
N VAL A 292 1.42 -7.75 -0.23
CA VAL A 292 0.85 -8.81 -1.08
C VAL A 292 0.35 -8.21 -2.39
N PHE A 293 -0.48 -7.20 -2.29
CA PHE A 293 -1.07 -6.54 -3.45
C PHE A 293 0.02 -5.88 -4.29
N SER A 294 1.04 -5.25 -3.68
CA SER A 294 2.17 -4.66 -4.41
C SER A 294 2.99 -5.70 -5.17
N ILE A 295 3.15 -6.91 -4.61
CA ILE A 295 3.83 -8.04 -5.27
C ILE A 295 2.97 -8.57 -6.43
N VAL A 296 1.66 -8.70 -6.24
CA VAL A 296 0.74 -9.16 -7.27
C VAL A 296 0.65 -8.17 -8.43
N ASP A 297 0.60 -6.86 -8.13
CA ASP A 297 0.65 -5.75 -9.10
C ASP A 297 2.04 -5.56 -9.72
N ARG A 298 3.07 -6.23 -9.19
CA ARG A 298 4.43 -6.11 -9.69
C ARG A 298 4.49 -6.50 -11.16
N ASN A 299 4.85 -5.49 -11.94
CA ASN A 299 5.26 -5.58 -13.33
C ASN A 299 6.73 -5.15 -13.41
N PRO A 300 7.40 -5.40 -14.53
CA PRO A 300 8.63 -6.17 -14.59
C PRO A 300 9.76 -5.61 -13.69
N VAL A 301 10.63 -6.50 -13.18
CA VAL A 301 11.58 -6.25 -12.07
C VAL A 301 12.40 -4.95 -12.20
N SER A 302 12.70 -4.49 -13.42
CA SER A 302 13.36 -3.22 -13.69
C SER A 302 12.42 -2.26 -14.39
N THR A 303 12.03 -1.20 -13.69
CA THR A 303 11.18 -0.12 -14.19
C THR A 303 11.85 0.65 -15.32
N ASP A 304 13.12 1.02 -15.17
CA ASP A 304 13.88 1.77 -16.19
C ASP A 304 13.99 0.98 -17.50
N ARG A 305 14.30 -0.31 -17.37
CA ARG A 305 14.41 -1.19 -18.53
C ARG A 305 13.08 -1.35 -19.25
N THR A 306 12.01 -1.52 -18.49
CA THR A 306 10.65 -1.62 -19.03
C THR A 306 10.27 -0.35 -19.76
N ALA A 307 10.57 0.82 -19.18
CA ALA A 307 10.34 2.11 -19.80
C ALA A 307 11.11 2.25 -21.13
N ILE A 308 12.38 1.86 -21.15
CA ILE A 308 13.21 1.86 -22.37
C ILE A 308 12.62 0.91 -23.43
N LEU A 309 12.23 -0.30 -23.06
CA LEU A 309 11.63 -1.28 -23.98
C LEU A 309 10.33 -0.76 -24.60
N ILE A 310 9.43 -0.20 -23.78
CA ILE A 310 8.17 0.41 -24.25
C ILE A 310 8.46 1.58 -25.18
N SER A 311 9.42 2.45 -24.82
CA SER A 311 9.76 3.63 -25.62
C SER A 311 10.34 3.26 -26.99
N ARG A 312 11.24 2.26 -27.03
CA ARG A 312 11.81 1.71 -28.28
C ARG A 312 10.74 1.03 -29.14
N TRP A 313 9.84 0.28 -28.51
CA TRP A 313 8.73 -0.34 -29.21
C TRP A 313 7.81 0.70 -29.84
N LEU A 314 7.43 1.76 -29.11
CA LEU A 314 6.63 2.87 -29.66
C LEU A 314 7.32 3.56 -30.84
N TYR A 315 8.65 3.78 -30.75
CA TYR A 315 9.42 4.33 -31.87
C TYR A 315 9.33 3.44 -33.12
N ASN A 316 9.54 2.13 -32.97
CA ASN A 316 9.50 1.18 -34.08
C ASN A 316 8.08 1.07 -34.68
N VAL A 317 7.05 1.06 -33.84
CA VAL A 317 5.65 1.09 -34.28
C VAL A 317 5.35 2.36 -35.06
N TYR A 318 5.86 3.51 -34.61
CA TYR A 318 5.74 4.78 -35.34
C TYR A 318 6.40 4.70 -36.71
N ALA A 319 7.63 4.17 -36.80
CA ALA A 319 8.35 4.00 -38.05
C ALA A 319 7.58 3.11 -39.05
N VAL A 320 6.99 2.01 -38.58
CA VAL A 320 6.15 1.13 -39.40
C VAL A 320 4.87 1.84 -39.84
N LYS A 321 4.19 2.57 -38.93
CA LYS A 321 2.99 3.37 -39.26
C LYS A 321 3.30 4.40 -40.34
N THR A 322 4.39 5.15 -40.22
CA THR A 322 4.77 6.18 -41.21
C THR A 322 5.11 5.57 -42.56
N TRP A 323 5.81 4.43 -42.56
CA TRP A 323 6.13 3.70 -43.78
C TRP A 323 4.85 3.20 -44.49
N ALA A 324 3.93 2.58 -43.75
CA ALA A 324 2.66 2.07 -44.30
C ALA A 324 1.76 3.18 -44.88
N VAL A 325 1.80 4.39 -44.32
CA VAL A 325 1.07 5.56 -44.84
C VAL A 325 1.72 6.13 -46.12
N GLN A 326 3.04 5.97 -46.27
CA GLN A 326 3.82 6.54 -47.37
C GLN A 326 3.89 5.66 -48.64
N ASP A 327 3.46 4.40 -48.56
CA ASP A 327 3.65 3.33 -49.56
C ASP A 327 2.86 3.50 -50.89
N GLY A 328 2.58 4.76 -51.28
CA GLY A 328 2.03 5.13 -52.59
C GLY A 328 2.98 5.97 -53.46
N THR A 329 4.20 6.28 -53.02
CA THR A 329 5.09 7.20 -53.79
C THR A 329 6.53 6.73 -53.99
N ILE A 330 7.26 6.20 -52.99
CA ILE A 330 8.63 5.63 -53.14
C ILE A 330 8.92 4.67 -51.97
N PRO A 331 9.50 3.46 -52.16
CA PRO A 331 9.85 2.56 -51.06
C PRO A 331 11.09 3.07 -50.32
N THR A 332 10.90 3.92 -49.32
CA THR A 332 11.96 4.27 -48.37
C THR A 332 12.13 3.16 -47.34
N PRO A 333 13.37 2.74 -46.99
CA PRO A 333 13.59 1.73 -45.98
C PRO A 333 13.07 2.20 -44.61
N ILE A 334 12.48 1.29 -43.84
CA ILE A 334 12.00 1.58 -42.48
C ILE A 334 13.21 1.97 -41.60
N LYS A 335 13.16 3.17 -41.02
CA LYS A 335 14.18 3.62 -40.07
C LYS A 335 13.93 3.02 -38.68
N TRP A 336 14.42 1.80 -38.47
CA TRP A 336 14.40 1.13 -37.17
C TRP A 336 15.23 1.87 -36.13
N TRP A 337 14.82 1.77 -34.85
CA TRP A 337 15.62 2.25 -33.73
C TRP A 337 16.96 1.52 -33.66
N ARG A 338 18.06 2.28 -33.50
CA ARG A 338 19.41 1.74 -33.29
C ARG A 338 19.99 2.22 -31.95
N PRO A 339 20.95 1.47 -31.37
CA PRO A 339 21.71 1.96 -30.22
C PRO A 339 22.36 3.32 -30.54
N GLY A 340 22.04 4.34 -29.74
CA GLY A 340 22.48 5.73 -29.96
C GLY A 340 21.40 6.65 -30.54
N ASP A 341 20.30 6.10 -31.06
CA ASP A 341 19.16 6.93 -31.48
C ASP A 341 18.37 7.43 -30.28
N ASP A 342 18.14 8.74 -30.24
CA ASP A 342 17.26 9.37 -29.25
C ASP A 342 15.79 9.09 -29.57
N VAL A 343 15.08 8.53 -28.58
CA VAL A 343 13.63 8.37 -28.67
C VAL A 343 12.96 9.73 -28.43
N PRO A 344 12.07 10.19 -29.34
CA PRO A 344 11.31 11.42 -29.16
C PRO A 344 10.59 11.45 -27.80
N ASP A 345 10.56 12.62 -27.16
CA ASP A 345 9.98 12.76 -25.82
C ASP A 345 8.52 12.32 -25.74
N CYS A 346 7.75 12.46 -26.83
CA CYS A 346 6.36 12.01 -26.89
C CYS A 346 6.20 10.48 -26.74
N PHE A 347 7.20 9.68 -27.09
CA PHE A 347 7.19 8.22 -26.96
C PHE A 347 7.94 7.73 -25.72
N ARG A 348 8.51 8.64 -24.92
CA ARG A 348 9.35 8.28 -23.78
C ARG A 348 8.47 7.97 -22.57
N ALA A 349 8.52 6.74 -22.10
CA ALA A 349 8.05 6.38 -20.77
C ALA A 349 9.10 6.84 -19.75
N TYR A 350 8.71 7.66 -18.76
CA TYR A 350 9.66 8.21 -17.78
C TYR A 350 9.56 7.52 -16.44
N ASN A 351 8.41 7.68 -15.76
CA ASN A 351 8.28 7.30 -14.36
C ASN A 351 7.34 6.11 -14.24
N PHE A 352 7.75 5.10 -13.47
CA PHE A 352 6.85 4.02 -13.10
C PHE A 352 5.97 4.46 -11.93
N ILE A 353 4.66 4.44 -12.17
CA ILE A 353 3.64 4.96 -11.25
C ILE A 353 2.77 3.86 -10.65
N GLY A 354 2.90 2.62 -11.15
CA GLY A 354 2.24 1.44 -10.59
C GLY A 354 2.56 1.22 -9.11
N GLN A 355 1.92 0.23 -8.49
CA GLN A 355 2.15 -0.13 -7.09
C GLN A 355 1.84 1.01 -6.08
N GLY A 356 0.98 1.97 -6.43
CA GLY A 356 0.63 3.09 -5.56
C GLY A 356 1.76 4.09 -5.32
N ARG A 357 2.73 4.17 -6.25
CA ARG A 357 3.86 5.11 -6.18
C ARG A 357 3.45 6.56 -6.39
N GLU A 358 2.48 6.79 -7.28
CA GLU A 358 1.84 8.08 -7.46
C GLU A 358 0.36 8.04 -7.08
N LEU A 359 -0.13 9.17 -6.56
CA LEU A 359 -1.52 9.34 -6.18
C LEU A 359 -2.31 9.81 -7.42
N GLY A 360 -3.17 8.95 -7.96
CA GLY A 360 -3.99 9.31 -9.10
C GLY A 360 -4.72 8.15 -9.75
N TYR A 361 -5.72 8.49 -10.57
CA TYR A 361 -6.37 7.54 -11.45
C TYR A 361 -5.72 7.60 -12.83
N ARG A 362 -5.22 6.46 -13.30
CA ARG A 362 -4.89 6.24 -14.70
C ARG A 362 -5.90 5.24 -15.25
N GLY A 363 -6.46 5.58 -16.39
CA GLY A 363 -7.58 4.85 -16.97
C GLY A 363 -7.30 4.36 -18.37
N LEU A 364 -6.05 4.32 -18.83
CA LEU A 364 -5.72 4.01 -20.21
C LEU A 364 -6.16 2.59 -20.55
N LEU A 365 -5.82 1.62 -19.72
CA LEU A 365 -6.26 0.24 -19.92
C LEU A 365 -7.78 0.13 -19.89
N HIS A 366 -8.45 0.67 -18.87
CA HIS A 366 -9.93 0.66 -18.79
C HIS A 366 -10.61 1.32 -20.00
N ALA A 367 -10.16 2.52 -20.39
CA ALA A 367 -10.70 3.26 -21.52
C ALA A 367 -10.53 2.47 -22.83
N THR A 368 -9.32 1.95 -23.05
CA THR A 368 -9.00 1.17 -24.25
C THR A 368 -9.79 -0.12 -24.31
N LEU A 369 -9.90 -0.89 -23.21
CA LEU A 369 -10.70 -2.12 -23.18
C LEU A 369 -12.18 -1.84 -23.50
N LYS A 370 -12.74 -0.75 -22.98
CA LYS A 370 -14.14 -0.39 -23.22
C LYS A 370 -14.39 0.02 -24.67
N ILE A 371 -13.43 0.72 -25.30
CA ILE A 371 -13.53 1.08 -26.72
C ILE A 371 -13.20 -0.12 -27.62
N SER A 372 -12.34 -1.05 -27.20
CA SER A 372 -11.97 -2.20 -28.03
C SER A 372 -13.14 -3.15 -28.29
N GLU A 373 -14.10 -3.25 -27.37
CA GLU A 373 -15.37 -3.97 -27.61
C GLU A 373 -16.16 -3.37 -28.78
N THR A 374 -16.01 -2.06 -29.03
CA THR A 374 -16.57 -1.39 -30.21
C THR A 374 -15.64 -1.41 -31.43
N ALA A 375 -14.33 -1.63 -31.23
CA ALA A 375 -13.34 -1.75 -32.31
C ALA A 375 -13.44 -3.07 -33.09
N ASP A 376 -13.96 -4.14 -32.46
CA ASP A 376 -14.35 -5.37 -33.15
C ASP A 376 -15.35 -5.12 -34.29
N LEU A 377 -16.06 -3.97 -34.27
CA LEU A 377 -16.94 -3.53 -35.36
C LEU A 377 -16.17 -2.90 -36.53
N CYS A 378 -15.02 -2.25 -36.29
CA CYS A 378 -14.17 -1.74 -37.38
C CYS A 378 -13.61 -2.86 -38.25
N ALA A 379 -13.18 -3.97 -37.61
CA ALA A 379 -12.71 -5.16 -38.32
C ALA A 379 -13.80 -5.76 -39.24
N LYS A 380 -15.08 -5.46 -38.98
CA LYS A 380 -16.23 -5.84 -39.81
C LYS A 380 -16.63 -4.77 -40.84
N SER A 381 -16.17 -3.52 -40.69
CA SER A 381 -16.69 -2.37 -41.44
C SER A 381 -16.01 -2.15 -42.81
N GLY A 382 -14.92 -2.85 -43.12
CA GLY A 382 -14.23 -2.74 -44.42
C GLY A 382 -13.58 -1.37 -44.70
N LYS A 383 -13.62 -0.42 -43.76
CA LYS A 383 -12.89 0.85 -43.84
C LYS A 383 -11.40 0.58 -43.60
N GLY A 384 -10.52 1.24 -44.37
CA GLY A 384 -9.07 1.12 -44.24
C GLY A 384 -8.62 1.22 -42.79
N GLN A 385 -7.94 0.17 -42.30
CA GLN A 385 -7.73 -0.07 -40.88
C GLN A 385 -6.92 1.00 -40.15
N ILE A 386 -6.05 1.72 -40.86
CA ILE A 386 -5.30 2.86 -40.29
C ILE A 386 -6.28 3.93 -39.76
N LYS A 387 -7.33 4.26 -40.53
CA LYS A 387 -8.37 5.21 -40.10
C LYS A 387 -9.16 4.69 -38.89
N CYS A 388 -9.33 3.37 -38.75
CA CYS A 388 -9.95 2.83 -37.55
C CYS A 388 -9.07 3.02 -36.31
N THR A 389 -7.75 2.79 -36.40
CA THR A 389 -6.86 2.99 -35.24
C THR A 389 -6.83 4.44 -34.75
N GLU A 390 -6.98 5.39 -35.68
CA GLU A 390 -7.16 6.81 -35.39
C GLU A 390 -8.53 7.09 -34.72
N GLU A 391 -9.62 6.50 -35.22
CA GLU A 391 -10.92 6.64 -34.58
C GLU A 391 -10.94 6.05 -33.15
N ILE A 392 -10.26 4.91 -32.94
CA ILE A 392 -10.08 4.30 -31.62
C ILE A 392 -9.31 5.26 -30.70
N SER A 393 -8.22 5.87 -31.15
CA SER A 393 -7.41 6.77 -30.33
C SER A 393 -8.21 8.01 -29.89
N ILE A 394 -9.03 8.58 -30.79
CA ILE A 394 -9.93 9.71 -30.48
C ILE A 394 -10.92 9.33 -29.38
N ARG A 395 -11.60 8.19 -29.53
CA ARG A 395 -12.58 7.71 -28.54
C ARG A 395 -11.93 7.37 -27.19
N VAL A 396 -10.72 6.80 -27.21
CA VAL A 396 -9.95 6.53 -25.99
C VAL A 396 -9.55 7.85 -25.31
N ALA A 397 -9.08 8.85 -26.06
CA ALA A 397 -8.74 10.18 -25.53
C ALA A 397 -9.95 10.86 -24.87
N GLU A 398 -11.11 10.83 -25.53
CA GLU A 398 -12.36 11.33 -24.96
C GLU A 398 -12.69 10.60 -23.65
N LYS A 399 -12.57 9.27 -23.64
CA LYS A 399 -12.87 8.47 -22.45
C LYS A 399 -11.90 8.74 -21.30
N LEU A 400 -10.62 8.95 -21.58
CA LEU A 400 -9.60 9.31 -20.59
C LEU A 400 -9.87 10.65 -19.92
N SER A 401 -10.42 11.61 -20.65
CA SER A 401 -10.83 12.93 -20.12
C SER A 401 -12.13 12.88 -19.29
N GLY A 402 -12.83 11.75 -19.33
CA GLY A 402 -14.13 11.53 -18.72
C GLY A 402 -14.10 11.30 -17.20
N ARG A 403 -15.21 10.77 -16.68
CA ARG A 403 -15.33 10.37 -15.27
C ARG A 403 -14.67 9.01 -15.03
N LYS A 404 -14.15 8.82 -13.82
CA LYS A 404 -13.62 7.52 -13.37
C LYS A 404 -14.72 6.45 -13.41
N PRO A 405 -14.37 5.18 -13.69
CA PRO A 405 -15.34 4.09 -13.72
C PRO A 405 -15.84 3.75 -12.32
N TRP A 406 -17.06 3.20 -12.25
CA TRP A 406 -17.66 2.75 -10.98
C TRP A 406 -16.75 1.76 -10.22
N ALA A 407 -16.10 0.85 -10.95
CA ALA A 407 -15.16 -0.10 -10.38
C ALA A 407 -14.03 0.58 -9.57
N TRP A 408 -13.57 1.77 -10.00
CA TRP A 408 -12.56 2.52 -9.25
C TRP A 408 -13.07 2.99 -7.89
N TYR A 409 -14.30 3.50 -7.82
CA TYR A 409 -14.92 3.93 -6.56
C TYR A 409 -15.13 2.76 -5.60
N VAL A 410 -15.55 1.60 -6.12
CA VAL A 410 -15.66 0.37 -5.33
C VAL A 410 -14.29 -0.03 -4.77
N THR A 411 -13.24 -0.04 -5.60
CA THR A 411 -11.88 -0.35 -5.12
C THR A 411 -11.37 0.65 -4.09
N ALA A 412 -11.70 1.94 -4.24
CA ALA A 412 -11.32 2.98 -3.30
C ALA A 412 -12.00 2.77 -1.93
N LEU A 413 -13.29 2.44 -1.93
CA LEU A 413 -14.03 2.13 -0.71
C LEU A 413 -13.53 0.83 -0.06
N THR A 414 -13.27 -0.22 -0.84
CA THR A 414 -12.70 -1.46 -0.31
C THR A 414 -11.34 -1.24 0.34
N ALA A 415 -10.44 -0.47 -0.31
CA ALA A 415 -9.14 -0.13 0.25
C ALA A 415 -9.26 0.68 1.56
N LEU A 416 -10.20 1.63 1.62
CA LEU A 416 -10.50 2.36 2.85
C LEU A 416 -10.97 1.43 3.97
N LEU A 417 -11.94 0.55 3.68
CA LEU A 417 -12.48 -0.38 4.67
C LEU A 417 -11.42 -1.35 5.20
N LEU A 418 -10.51 -1.85 4.35
CA LEU A 418 -9.43 -2.73 4.80
C LEU A 418 -8.50 -2.03 5.80
N VAL A 419 -8.12 -0.78 5.55
CA VAL A 419 -7.27 -0.02 6.46
C VAL A 419 -8.02 0.40 7.73
N TRP A 420 -9.25 0.92 7.59
CA TRP A 420 -10.04 1.35 8.75
C TRP A 420 -10.47 0.17 9.62
N THR A 421 -10.64 -1.03 9.09
CA THR A 421 -10.88 -2.21 9.92
C THR A 421 -9.69 -2.47 10.84
N ALA A 422 -8.45 -2.38 10.33
CA ALA A 422 -7.25 -2.50 11.14
C ALA A 422 -7.14 -1.41 12.22
N VAL A 423 -7.38 -0.14 11.83
CA VAL A 423 -7.35 1.01 12.74
C VAL A 423 -8.44 0.92 13.81
N LEU A 424 -9.67 0.59 13.44
CA LEU A 424 -10.81 0.50 14.35
C LEU A 424 -10.69 -0.72 15.27
N SER A 425 -10.20 -1.86 14.79
CA SER A 425 -9.93 -3.00 15.66
C SER A 425 -8.90 -2.66 16.74
N ALA A 426 -7.80 -2.00 16.37
CA ALA A 426 -6.81 -1.52 17.35
C ALA A 426 -7.40 -0.46 18.29
N PHE A 427 -8.17 0.49 17.75
CA PHE A 427 -8.87 1.49 18.54
C PHE A 427 -9.82 0.86 19.56
N VAL A 428 -10.66 -0.10 19.18
CA VAL A 428 -11.61 -0.79 20.06
C VAL A 428 -10.87 -1.51 21.18
N VAL A 429 -9.84 -2.30 20.87
CA VAL A 429 -9.05 -3.00 21.91
C VAL A 429 -8.42 -2.01 22.88
N SER A 430 -7.86 -0.90 22.37
CA SER A 430 -7.27 0.14 23.22
C SER A 430 -8.30 0.93 24.02
N PHE A 431 -9.43 1.28 23.42
CA PHE A 431 -10.46 2.10 24.06
C PHE A 431 -11.13 1.35 25.22
N TYR A 432 -11.30 0.03 25.07
CA TYR A 432 -11.76 -0.86 26.14
C TYR A 432 -10.60 -1.43 26.97
N ALA A 433 -9.38 -0.90 26.84
CA ALA A 433 -8.30 -1.19 27.76
C ALA A 433 -8.40 -0.26 29.00
N PRO A 434 -7.81 -0.65 30.13
CA PRO A 434 -7.79 0.16 31.36
C PRO A 434 -6.97 1.45 31.21
N THR A 435 -7.46 2.65 31.55
CA THR A 435 -8.85 3.05 31.88
C THR A 435 -9.71 3.16 30.61
N VAL A 436 -10.96 2.67 30.66
CA VAL A 436 -11.85 2.71 29.48
C VAL A 436 -12.06 4.14 29.01
N GLY A 437 -11.76 4.39 27.73
CA GLY A 437 -12.00 5.69 27.11
C GLY A 437 -10.95 6.09 26.08
N LEU A 438 -11.02 7.35 25.65
CA LEU A 438 -10.04 7.93 24.76
C LEU A 438 -8.85 8.43 25.58
N HIS A 439 -7.73 7.73 25.44
CA HIS A 439 -6.44 8.09 26.01
C HIS A 439 -5.39 8.21 24.90
N CYS A 440 -4.11 8.44 25.24
CA CYS A 440 -3.08 8.74 24.25
C CYS A 440 -2.95 7.67 23.14
N ARG A 441 -3.15 6.38 23.46
CA ARG A 441 -2.98 5.27 22.49
C ARG A 441 -4.12 5.16 21.47
N PRO A 442 -5.40 5.01 21.86
CA PRO A 442 -6.49 4.97 20.89
C PRO A 442 -6.54 6.27 20.07
N LEU A 443 -6.17 7.40 20.68
CA LEU A 443 -6.02 8.66 19.96
C LEU A 443 -4.93 8.59 18.88
N THR A 444 -3.73 8.05 19.13
CA THR A 444 -2.71 7.96 18.08
C THR A 444 -3.15 7.10 16.89
N TYR A 445 -3.90 6.01 17.14
CA TYR A 445 -4.44 5.18 16.07
C TYR A 445 -5.50 5.92 15.25
N LEU A 446 -6.42 6.64 15.90
CA LEU A 446 -7.40 7.48 15.21
C LEU A 446 -6.75 8.60 14.43
N LEU A 447 -5.75 9.29 14.99
CA LEU A 447 -5.01 10.34 14.29
C LEU A 447 -4.34 9.81 13.03
N PHE A 448 -3.71 8.62 13.09
CA PHE A 448 -3.21 7.95 11.91
C PHE A 448 -4.31 7.69 10.88
N GLY A 449 -5.45 7.12 11.28
CA GLY A 449 -6.58 6.86 10.39
C GLY A 449 -7.14 8.12 9.73
N VAL A 450 -7.26 9.22 10.48
CA VAL A 450 -7.74 10.51 10.00
C VAL A 450 -6.74 11.14 9.03
N PHE A 451 -5.47 11.29 9.42
CA PHE A 451 -4.45 11.92 8.57
C PHE A 451 -4.23 11.13 7.28
N SER A 452 -4.17 9.80 7.37
CA SER A 452 -4.01 8.94 6.17
C SER A 452 -5.21 9.00 5.23
N SER A 453 -6.39 9.36 5.72
CA SER A 453 -7.62 9.45 4.91
C SER A 453 -7.72 10.75 4.13
N VAL A 454 -7.00 11.81 4.50
CA VAL A 454 -7.03 13.08 3.75
C VAL A 454 -6.53 12.91 2.30
N PRO A 455 -5.35 12.32 2.03
CA PRO A 455 -4.93 11.98 0.66
C PRO A 455 -5.95 11.11 -0.09
N TRP A 456 -6.61 10.19 0.62
CA TRP A 456 -7.65 9.32 0.06
C TRP A 456 -8.92 10.09 -0.33
N ILE A 457 -9.28 11.17 0.37
CA ILE A 457 -10.38 12.06 -0.03
C ILE A 457 -9.94 12.91 -1.22
N VAL A 458 -8.72 13.43 -1.19
CA VAL A 458 -8.18 14.32 -2.23
C VAL A 458 -8.19 13.65 -3.61
N GLN A 459 -7.91 12.34 -3.70
CA GLN A 459 -7.95 11.61 -4.97
C GLN A 459 -9.33 11.56 -5.64
N PHE A 460 -10.44 11.88 -4.96
CA PHE A 460 -11.76 11.94 -5.61
C PHE A 460 -11.90 13.13 -6.56
N SER A 461 -10.99 14.10 -6.48
CA SER A 461 -10.89 15.20 -7.43
C SER A 461 -10.73 14.67 -8.85
N LYS A 462 -11.46 15.26 -9.80
CA LYS A 462 -11.44 14.83 -11.22
C LYS A 462 -10.03 14.93 -11.83
N ARG A 463 -9.25 15.92 -11.42
CA ARG A 463 -7.87 16.15 -11.87
C ARG A 463 -6.99 16.42 -10.65
N SER A 464 -5.83 15.78 -10.60
CA SER A 464 -4.84 16.06 -9.56
C SER A 464 -4.26 17.44 -9.80
N GLN A 465 -4.71 18.42 -9.01
CA GLN A 465 -4.15 19.77 -9.05
C GLN A 465 -2.83 19.79 -8.26
N PRO A 466 -1.85 20.66 -8.58
CA PRO A 466 -0.57 20.69 -7.87
C PRO A 466 -0.70 20.86 -6.35
N TRP A 467 -1.65 21.68 -5.89
CA TRP A 467 -1.92 21.86 -4.46
C TRP A 467 -2.42 20.58 -3.78
N ALA A 468 -3.20 19.76 -4.51
CA ALA A 468 -3.76 18.51 -3.99
C ALA A 468 -2.66 17.47 -3.72
N ILE A 469 -1.65 17.43 -4.59
CA ILE A 469 -0.44 16.62 -4.40
C ILE A 469 0.33 17.09 -3.16
N TRP A 470 0.52 18.41 -3.02
CA TRP A 470 1.21 18.97 -1.87
C TRP A 470 0.49 18.68 -0.54
N VAL A 471 -0.83 18.90 -0.48
CA VAL A 471 -1.66 18.55 0.68
C VAL A 471 -1.53 17.06 1.00
N SER A 472 -1.54 16.20 -0.02
CA SER A 472 -1.37 14.76 0.18
C SER A 472 -0.02 14.41 0.81
N HIS A 473 1.08 15.04 0.38
CA HIS A 473 2.40 14.80 0.97
C HIS A 473 2.51 15.31 2.42
N VAL A 474 1.90 16.46 2.73
CA VAL A 474 1.85 16.99 4.11
C VAL A 474 1.12 16.00 5.02
N PHE A 475 -0.07 15.56 4.63
CA PHE A 475 -0.86 14.63 5.45
C PHE A 475 -0.26 13.23 5.50
N ASN A 476 0.37 12.74 4.43
CA ASN A 476 1.16 11.52 4.48
C ASN A 476 2.30 11.63 5.51
N SER A 477 2.97 12.78 5.57
CA SER A 477 4.06 13.01 6.53
C SER A 477 3.53 13.00 7.96
N LEU A 478 2.41 13.68 8.21
CA LEU A 478 1.74 13.68 9.52
C LEU A 478 1.27 12.28 9.93
N ALA A 479 0.71 11.51 9.00
CA ALA A 479 0.30 10.13 9.24
C ALA A 479 1.51 9.24 9.59
N ILE A 480 2.64 9.37 8.88
CA ILE A 480 3.86 8.64 9.24
C ILE A 480 4.38 9.03 10.62
N LEU A 481 4.37 10.33 10.96
CA LEU A 481 4.77 10.77 12.30
C LEU A 481 3.86 10.16 13.38
N ALA A 482 2.54 10.12 13.15
CA ALA A 482 1.59 9.47 14.05
C ALA A 482 1.83 7.95 14.14
N PHE A 483 2.15 7.29 13.03
CA PHE A 483 2.50 5.87 12.98
C PHE A 483 3.78 5.57 13.77
N LEU A 484 4.84 6.36 13.56
CA LEU A 484 6.11 6.23 14.28
C LEU A 484 5.93 6.53 15.77
N ALA A 485 5.13 7.54 16.12
CA ALA A 485 4.78 7.84 17.51
C ALA A 485 4.04 6.64 18.14
N ALA A 486 3.10 6.02 17.43
CA ALA A 486 2.42 4.82 17.92
C ALA A 486 3.40 3.65 18.15
N ILE A 487 4.38 3.44 17.28
CA ILE A 487 5.45 2.43 17.47
C ILE A 487 6.25 2.75 18.73
N VAL A 488 6.79 3.97 18.83
CA VAL A 488 7.62 4.38 19.97
C VAL A 488 6.84 4.25 21.28
N PHE A 489 5.61 4.74 21.32
CA PHE A 489 4.73 4.66 22.49
C PHE A 489 4.47 3.24 22.94
N GLN A 490 4.29 2.32 22.00
CA GLN A 490 4.05 0.91 22.31
C GLN A 490 5.31 0.18 22.77
N VAL A 491 6.48 0.53 22.26
CA VAL A 491 7.73 -0.20 22.58
C VAL A 491 8.34 0.30 23.87
N THR A 492 8.32 1.61 24.09
CA THR A 492 8.98 2.25 25.24
C THR A 492 8.09 2.29 26.47
N GLY A 493 6.76 2.29 26.31
CA GLY A 493 5.83 2.55 27.40
C GLY A 493 5.74 4.03 27.79
N VAL A 494 6.19 4.98 26.95
CA VAL A 494 6.14 6.44 27.24
C VAL A 494 4.72 6.93 27.59
N THR A 495 3.68 6.27 27.08
CA THR A 495 2.28 6.58 27.40
C THR A 495 1.83 6.04 28.77
N SER A 496 2.73 5.47 29.56
CA SER A 496 2.45 4.93 30.89
C SER A 496 2.73 5.99 31.96
N ASN A 497 2.11 7.16 31.80
CA ASN A 497 2.17 8.30 32.72
C ASN A 497 0.76 8.68 33.19
N CYS A 498 0.62 9.58 34.19
CA CYS A 498 -0.69 9.94 34.76
C CYS A 498 -1.65 10.50 33.69
N PHE A 499 -1.15 11.27 32.72
CA PHE A 499 -1.98 11.89 31.68
C PHE A 499 -2.52 10.85 30.70
N CYS A 500 -1.67 9.97 30.20
CA CYS A 500 -2.01 9.00 29.17
C CYS A 500 -2.68 7.73 29.70
N ARG A 501 -2.58 7.43 31.01
CA ARG A 501 -3.36 6.36 31.66
C ARG A 501 -4.68 6.85 32.24
N SER A 502 -4.84 8.15 32.42
CA SER A 502 -6.14 8.71 32.80
C SER A 502 -7.01 8.96 31.58
N SER A 503 -8.31 8.92 31.80
CA SER A 503 -9.34 9.26 30.80
C SER A 503 -9.47 10.78 30.54
N ALA A 504 -8.40 11.55 30.80
CA ALA A 504 -8.40 13.01 30.77
C ALA A 504 -8.77 13.61 29.42
N VAL A 505 -8.42 12.93 28.32
CA VAL A 505 -8.71 13.42 26.97
C VAL A 505 -10.22 13.36 26.65
N ASN A 506 -10.95 12.38 27.19
CA ASN A 506 -12.39 12.22 26.92
C ASN A 506 -13.28 12.90 27.96
N LEU A 507 -12.97 12.71 29.25
CA LEU A 507 -13.85 13.15 30.34
C LEU A 507 -13.50 14.54 30.88
N GLY A 508 -12.37 15.12 30.44
CA GLY A 508 -11.80 16.34 30.98
C GLY A 508 -11.10 16.11 32.33
N TYR A 509 -10.22 17.02 32.73
CA TYR A 509 -9.34 16.85 33.90
C TYR A 509 -10.09 16.58 35.21
N ALA A 510 -11.29 17.14 35.39
CA ALA A 510 -12.08 17.00 36.61
C ALA A 510 -12.73 15.61 36.78
N LYS A 511 -12.98 14.89 35.68
CA LYS A 511 -13.62 13.56 35.69
C LYS A 511 -12.64 12.46 35.27
N ALA A 512 -11.39 12.83 35.04
CA ALA A 512 -10.32 11.91 34.70
C ALA A 512 -9.91 11.12 35.93
N TYR A 513 -9.88 9.80 35.79
CA TYR A 513 -9.40 8.90 36.81
C TYR A 513 -8.37 7.94 36.25
N LEU A 514 -7.58 7.36 37.14
CA LEU A 514 -6.61 6.31 36.89
C LEU A 514 -6.86 5.20 37.90
N ASP A 515 -6.76 3.96 37.45
CA ASP A 515 -6.85 2.79 38.30
C ASP A 515 -5.54 1.97 38.29
N PHE A 516 -5.47 1.01 39.20
CA PHE A 516 -4.31 0.15 39.39
C PHE A 516 -4.67 -1.33 39.25
N GLU A 517 -5.75 -1.65 38.54
CA GLU A 517 -6.23 -3.01 38.42
C GLU A 517 -5.54 -3.76 37.28
N GLY A 518 -5.33 -5.07 37.50
CA GLY A 518 -4.66 -5.96 36.55
C GLY A 518 -5.63 -6.52 35.51
N PHE A 519 -5.08 -7.18 34.48
CA PHE A 519 -5.89 -7.73 33.38
C PHE A 519 -7.01 -8.69 33.85
N ALA A 520 -6.72 -9.55 34.83
CA ALA A 520 -7.68 -10.52 35.36
C ALA A 520 -8.94 -9.83 35.94
N PHE A 521 -8.76 -8.67 36.58
CA PHE A 521 -9.86 -7.87 37.11
C PHE A 521 -10.77 -7.34 35.99
N TYR A 522 -10.17 -6.86 34.90
CA TYR A 522 -10.92 -6.34 33.75
C TYR A 522 -11.74 -7.41 33.04
N ARG A 523 -11.15 -8.59 32.88
CA ARG A 523 -11.86 -9.72 32.29
C ARG A 523 -13.11 -10.07 33.10
N GLN A 524 -13.01 -10.09 34.42
CA GLN A 524 -14.12 -10.49 35.29
C GLN A 524 -15.17 -9.39 35.47
N ASN A 525 -14.76 -8.12 35.57
CA ASN A 525 -15.64 -7.03 36.02
C ASN A 525 -16.02 -6.02 34.92
N PHE A 526 -15.41 -6.09 33.72
CA PHE A 526 -15.70 -5.16 32.62
C PHE A 526 -16.09 -5.85 31.31
N ASN A 527 -16.14 -7.20 31.27
CA ASN A 527 -16.51 -7.98 30.09
C ASN A 527 -15.71 -7.58 28.82
N VAL A 528 -14.42 -7.23 29.00
CA VAL A 528 -13.53 -6.73 27.94
C VAL A 528 -13.18 -7.79 26.89
N ASP A 529 -13.28 -9.06 27.27
CA ASP A 529 -12.97 -10.21 26.42
C ASP A 529 -13.88 -10.26 25.18
N SER A 530 -15.18 -10.03 25.34
CA SER A 530 -16.11 -9.98 24.20
C SER A 530 -15.70 -8.94 23.15
N PHE A 531 -15.29 -7.74 23.59
CA PHE A 531 -14.85 -6.68 22.67
C PHE A 531 -13.52 -7.01 22.01
N TRP A 532 -12.56 -7.54 22.77
CA TRP A 532 -11.23 -7.85 22.24
C TRP A 532 -11.26 -9.03 21.28
N ILE A 533 -12.00 -10.09 21.61
CA ILE A 533 -12.23 -11.23 20.72
C ILE A 533 -12.91 -10.76 19.44
N SER A 534 -13.97 -9.95 19.55
CA SER A 534 -14.67 -9.42 18.36
C SER A 534 -13.74 -8.58 17.48
N ALA A 535 -12.99 -7.65 18.09
CA ALA A 535 -12.06 -6.78 17.37
C ALA A 535 -10.94 -7.56 16.68
N ALA A 536 -10.43 -8.62 17.33
CA ALA A 536 -9.39 -9.47 16.76
C ALA A 536 -9.91 -10.40 15.66
N VAL A 537 -11.10 -10.97 15.83
CA VAL A 537 -11.75 -11.77 14.78
C VAL A 537 -11.99 -10.90 13.54
N VAL A 538 -12.57 -9.71 13.71
CA VAL A 538 -12.82 -8.78 12.60
C VAL A 538 -11.52 -8.30 11.97
N GLY A 539 -10.55 -7.88 12.80
CA GLY A 539 -9.26 -7.35 12.36
C GLY A 539 -8.34 -8.40 11.72
N GLY A 540 -8.51 -9.68 12.08
CA GLY A 540 -7.77 -10.80 11.49
C GLY A 540 -8.45 -11.39 10.24
N LEU A 541 -9.78 -11.51 10.24
CA LEU A 541 -10.52 -12.12 9.14
C LEU A 541 -10.50 -11.26 7.88
N ALA A 542 -10.66 -9.95 8.02
CA ALA A 542 -10.65 -9.02 6.88
C ALA A 542 -9.37 -9.12 6.02
N PRO A 543 -8.15 -9.02 6.59
CA PRO A 543 -6.92 -9.19 5.83
C PRO A 543 -6.73 -10.63 5.33
N ALA A 544 -7.12 -11.65 6.11
CA ALA A 544 -7.01 -13.05 5.65
C ALA A 544 -7.85 -13.31 4.39
N VAL A 545 -9.09 -12.83 4.36
CA VAL A 545 -9.97 -12.95 3.19
C VAL A 545 -9.41 -12.17 2.01
N ALA A 546 -8.96 -10.92 2.23
CA ALA A 546 -8.37 -10.11 1.16
C ALA A 546 -7.12 -10.77 0.57
N PHE A 547 -6.27 -11.37 1.41
CA PHE A 547 -5.10 -12.13 0.99
C PHE A 547 -5.47 -13.35 0.13
N MET A 548 -6.42 -14.17 0.60
CA MET A 548 -6.87 -15.36 -0.13
C MET A 548 -7.48 -14.99 -1.48
N VAL A 549 -8.26 -13.92 -1.54
CA VAL A 549 -8.83 -13.39 -2.79
C VAL A 549 -7.72 -12.91 -3.74
N ALA A 550 -6.72 -12.18 -3.24
CA ALA A 550 -5.59 -11.72 -4.05
C ALA A 550 -4.82 -12.89 -4.66
N LEU A 551 -4.47 -13.90 -3.85
CA LEU A 551 -3.79 -15.11 -4.31
C LEU A 551 -4.62 -15.87 -5.34
N PHE A 552 -5.90 -16.13 -5.04
CA PHE A 552 -6.79 -16.85 -5.94
C PHE A 552 -6.84 -16.21 -7.32
N TRP A 553 -7.03 -14.88 -7.38
CA TRP A 553 -7.07 -14.15 -8.64
C TRP A 553 -5.70 -14.08 -9.31
N TRP A 554 -4.61 -14.00 -8.56
CA TRP A 554 -3.26 -14.01 -9.12
C TRP A 554 -2.97 -15.33 -9.84
N PHE A 555 -3.30 -16.46 -9.20
CA PHE A 555 -3.22 -17.79 -9.82
C PHE A 555 -4.15 -17.92 -11.02
N LYS A 556 -5.37 -17.40 -10.94
CA LYS A 556 -6.33 -17.45 -12.06
C LYS A 556 -5.85 -16.64 -13.27
N CYS A 557 -5.15 -15.53 -13.06
CA CYS A 557 -4.56 -14.72 -14.14
C CYS A 557 -3.22 -15.28 -14.65
N LYS A 558 -2.73 -16.42 -14.12
CA LYS A 558 -1.43 -17.03 -14.50
C LYS A 558 -1.21 -17.16 -16.01
N PRO A 559 -2.18 -17.64 -16.82
CA PRO A 559 -1.98 -17.80 -18.26
C PRO A 559 -1.69 -16.48 -19.00
N PHE A 560 -2.05 -15.33 -18.41
CA PHE A 560 -1.87 -14.03 -19.04
C PHE A 560 -0.43 -13.51 -18.95
N TRP A 561 0.27 -13.89 -17.87
CA TRP A 561 1.63 -13.41 -17.58
C TRP A 561 2.70 -14.49 -17.60
N ARG A 562 2.32 -15.77 -17.61
CA ARG A 562 3.26 -16.88 -17.77
C ARG A 562 3.81 -16.90 -19.20
N VAL A 563 5.10 -17.21 -19.32
CA VAL A 563 5.78 -17.56 -20.57
C VAL A 563 6.38 -18.93 -20.38
N ASP A 564 6.17 -19.83 -21.33
CA ASP A 564 6.89 -21.10 -21.38
C ASP A 564 8.11 -20.92 -22.30
N GLU A 565 9.32 -21.04 -21.72
CA GLU A 565 10.61 -20.87 -22.44
C GLU A 565 10.84 -21.93 -23.53
N ASN A 566 10.07 -23.03 -23.49
CA ASN A 566 10.11 -24.06 -24.52
C ASN A 566 9.22 -23.72 -25.73
N GLU A 567 8.29 -22.77 -25.59
CA GLU A 567 7.36 -22.36 -26.66
C GLU A 567 8.08 -21.53 -27.73
N THR A 568 9.23 -20.93 -27.39
CA THR A 568 10.11 -20.19 -28.31
C THR A 568 10.71 -21.03 -29.43
N GLN A 569 10.62 -22.35 -29.38
CA GLN A 569 11.12 -23.24 -30.44
C GLN A 569 10.19 -23.36 -31.66
N HIS A 570 8.96 -22.83 -31.61
CA HIS A 570 7.96 -22.97 -32.68
C HIS A 570 7.68 -21.69 -33.47
N TRP A 571 8.49 -20.63 -33.31
CA TRP A 571 8.35 -19.44 -34.17
C TRP A 571 8.76 -19.82 -35.59
N PRO A 572 7.89 -19.63 -36.60
CA PRO A 572 8.23 -19.94 -37.98
C PRO A 572 9.44 -19.10 -38.39
N GLU A 573 10.48 -19.76 -38.88
CA GLU A 573 11.67 -19.14 -39.48
C GLU A 573 11.25 -18.31 -40.69
N SER A 574 10.76 -17.08 -40.47
CA SER A 574 10.45 -16.16 -41.56
C SER A 574 11.74 -15.49 -42.00
N GLY A 575 12.28 -15.90 -43.15
CA GLY A 575 13.56 -15.50 -43.74
C GLY A 575 13.70 -14.04 -44.20
N TYR A 576 13.44 -13.08 -43.31
CA TYR A 576 13.86 -11.68 -43.48
C TYR A 576 14.64 -11.23 -42.25
N GLU A 577 15.58 -10.29 -42.46
CA GLU A 577 16.62 -9.66 -41.60
C GLU A 577 16.31 -9.30 -40.13
N LEU A 578 15.22 -9.76 -39.52
CA LEU A 578 14.98 -9.64 -38.08
C LEU A 578 15.86 -10.57 -37.24
N GLN A 579 16.60 -11.49 -37.85
CA GLN A 579 17.60 -12.31 -37.17
C GLN A 579 18.73 -11.44 -36.59
N ASP A 580 19.03 -10.29 -37.22
CA ASP A 580 19.91 -9.27 -36.65
C ASP A 580 19.25 -8.53 -35.49
N TRP A 581 17.92 -8.40 -35.41
CA TRP A 581 17.24 -7.80 -34.25
C TRP A 581 17.04 -8.79 -33.09
N VAL A 582 16.80 -10.08 -33.34
CA VAL A 582 16.76 -11.10 -32.28
C VAL A 582 18.18 -11.46 -31.81
N GLY A 583 19.17 -11.43 -32.73
CA GLY A 583 20.60 -11.58 -32.45
C GLY A 583 21.25 -10.34 -31.83
N SER A 584 20.77 -9.12 -32.13
CA SER A 584 21.20 -7.86 -31.49
C SER A 584 20.26 -7.35 -30.39
N ALA A 585 19.11 -8.00 -30.16
CA ALA A 585 18.37 -7.95 -28.90
C ALA A 585 19.13 -8.75 -27.83
N ASP A 586 20.45 -8.54 -27.79
CA ASP A 586 21.23 -8.50 -26.59
C ASP A 586 20.99 -9.73 -25.71
N THR A 587 21.04 -10.95 -26.26
CA THR A 587 21.18 -12.12 -25.37
C THR A 587 22.51 -12.10 -24.62
N ALA A 588 23.43 -11.17 -24.96
CA ALA A 588 24.69 -10.92 -24.26
C ALA A 588 24.55 -10.47 -22.79
N TRP A 589 23.40 -9.92 -22.35
CA TRP A 589 23.16 -9.62 -20.92
C TRP A 589 22.46 -10.75 -20.14
N LEU A 590 22.19 -11.90 -20.79
CA LEU A 590 21.71 -13.12 -20.11
C LEU A 590 22.84 -13.98 -19.54
N GLN A 591 24.10 -13.72 -19.92
CA GLN A 591 25.31 -14.11 -19.19
C GLN A 591 25.69 -13.01 -18.20
#